data_AF-A0A964F529-F1
#
_entry.id   AF-A0A964F529-F1
#
_cell.length_a   1.000
_cell.length_b   1.000
_cell.length_c   1.000
_cell.angle_alpha   90.00
_cell.angle_beta   90.00
_cell.angle_gamma   90.00
#
_symmetry.space_group_name_H-M   'P 1'
#
loop_
_entity.id
_entity.type
_entity.pdbx_description
1 polymer ?
#
loop_
_entity_poly.entity_id
_entity_poly.type
_entity_poly.pdbx_seq_one_letter_code
_entity_poly.pdbx_strand_id
1 'polypeptide(L)'
;MRLDDTNDMRRDILDWSDPVVGDCLFEAYDACFGGNMDWSRPMSRQHARVWRLIISGDKKRAAEARRDLLGLARTCRMGAEALDAIDRLVLDELVDVMAARFRTSSSDTRLCGRLLIEASATLVETRMACAAQRAA
;
A
#
# COMPACT_ATOMS: atom_id res chain seq x y z
N MET A 1 22.04 -12.64 -4.06
CA MET A 1 20.64 -12.76 -4.51
C MET A 1 20.61 -12.24 -5.93
N ARG A 2 20.24 -13.06 -6.90
CA ARG A 2 20.15 -12.62 -8.30
C ARG A 2 18.93 -11.69 -8.44
N LEU A 3 18.94 -10.80 -9.43
CA LEU A 3 17.82 -9.90 -9.70
C LEU A 3 16.52 -10.67 -9.99
N ASP A 4 16.64 -11.86 -10.59
CA ASP A 4 15.51 -12.76 -10.87
C ASP A 4 14.84 -13.26 -9.59
N ASP A 5 15.61 -13.65 -8.57
CA ASP A 5 15.08 -14.10 -7.27
C ASP A 5 14.23 -13.00 -6.59
N THR A 6 14.63 -11.73 -6.75
CA THR A 6 13.91 -10.58 -6.18
C THR A 6 12.61 -10.31 -6.94
N ASN A 7 12.62 -10.44 -8.27
CA ASN A 7 11.44 -10.22 -9.11
C ASN A 7 10.39 -11.32 -8.89
N ASP A 8 10.81 -12.58 -8.81
CA ASP A 8 9.92 -13.71 -8.53
C ASP A 8 9.30 -13.59 -7.13
N MET A 9 10.07 -13.13 -6.15
CA MET A 9 9.56 -12.88 -4.80
C MET A 9 8.58 -11.71 -4.75
N ARG A 10 8.86 -10.60 -5.43
CA ARG A 10 7.91 -9.47 -5.52
C ARG A 10 6.61 -9.91 -6.17
N ARG A 11 6.67 -10.79 -7.18
CA ARG A 11 5.48 -11.39 -7.79
C ARG A 11 4.70 -12.24 -6.79
N ASP A 12 5.36 -13.15 -6.05
CA ASP A 12 4.69 -13.94 -5.02
C ASP A 12 4.03 -13.04 -3.95
N ILE A 13 4.73 -11.99 -3.49
CA ILE A 13 4.15 -11.02 -2.57
C ILE A 13 2.93 -10.33 -3.15
N LEU A 14 3.02 -9.84 -4.40
CA LEU A 14 1.88 -9.24 -5.07
C LEU A 14 0.70 -10.21 -5.16
N ASP A 15 0.95 -11.46 -5.53
CA ASP A 15 -0.12 -12.45 -5.73
C ASP A 15 -0.92 -12.71 -4.45
N TRP A 16 -0.27 -12.79 -3.28
CA TRP A 16 -1.00 -12.97 -2.01
C TRP A 16 -1.48 -11.67 -1.38
N SER A 17 -0.78 -10.55 -1.59
CA SER A 17 -1.11 -9.26 -0.95
C SER A 17 -2.20 -8.48 -1.68
N ASP A 18 -2.34 -8.60 -3.00
CA ASP A 18 -3.34 -7.85 -3.79
C ASP A 18 -4.79 -8.03 -3.28
N PRO A 19 -5.28 -9.26 -2.98
CA PRO A 19 -6.61 -9.42 -2.40
C PRO A 19 -6.72 -8.81 -0.99
N VAL A 20 -5.71 -8.99 -0.14
CA VAL A 20 -5.69 -8.46 1.24
C VAL A 20 -5.74 -6.94 1.25
N VAL A 21 -4.92 -6.31 0.42
CA VAL A 21 -4.90 -4.85 0.24
C VAL A 21 -6.25 -4.37 -0.30
N GLY A 22 -6.81 -5.08 -1.29
CA GLY A 22 -8.10 -4.75 -1.88
C GLY A 22 -9.24 -4.74 -0.86
N ASP A 23 -9.35 -5.81 -0.07
CA ASP A 23 -10.39 -5.98 0.95
C ASP A 23 -10.22 -4.95 2.07
N CYS A 24 -9.01 -4.82 2.63
CA CYS A 24 -8.70 -3.85 3.69
C CYS A 24 -9.03 -2.41 3.27
N LEU A 25 -8.63 -2.01 2.05
CA LEU A 25 -8.93 -0.69 1.52
C LEU A 25 -10.42 -0.50 1.26
N PHE A 26 -11.12 -1.52 0.77
CA PHE A 26 -12.55 -1.42 0.53
C PHE A 26 -13.30 -1.19 1.84
N GLU A 27 -13.03 -2.00 2.87
CA GLU A 27 -13.64 -1.86 4.19
C GLU A 27 -13.34 -0.50 4.83
N ALA A 28 -12.08 -0.05 4.78
CA ALA A 28 -11.68 1.24 5.36
C ALA A 28 -12.40 2.41 4.69
N TYR A 29 -12.48 2.43 3.35
CA TYR A 29 -13.17 3.50 2.64
C TYR A 29 -14.69 3.40 2.76
N ASP A 30 -15.26 2.19 2.82
CA ASP A 30 -16.68 1.98 3.06
C ASP A 30 -17.10 2.57 4.41
N ALA A 31 -16.29 2.35 5.45
CA ALA A 31 -16.47 2.95 6.77
C ALA A 31 -16.34 4.49 6.74
N CYS A 32 -15.37 5.04 5.99
CA CYS A 32 -15.19 6.49 5.86
C CYS A 32 -16.37 7.18 5.16
N PHE A 33 -16.95 6.54 4.14
CA PHE A 33 -18.00 7.15 3.31
C PHE A 33 -19.40 6.65 3.62
N GLY A 34 -19.56 5.81 4.64
CA GLY A 34 -20.86 5.30 5.11
C GLY A 34 -21.61 4.52 4.04
N GLY A 35 -20.93 3.64 3.31
CA GLY A 35 -21.55 2.85 2.24
C GLY A 35 -21.68 3.57 0.90
N ASN A 36 -21.16 4.80 0.76
CA ASN A 36 -21.24 5.52 -0.52
C ASN A 36 -20.26 4.94 -1.55
N MET A 37 -20.77 4.02 -2.34
CA MET A 37 -20.02 3.28 -3.36
C MET A 37 -19.41 4.15 -4.47
N ASP A 38 -19.97 5.34 -4.73
CA ASP A 38 -19.44 6.27 -5.72
C ASP A 38 -18.11 6.89 -5.27
N TRP A 39 -17.84 6.92 -3.96
CA TRP A 39 -16.58 7.37 -3.39
C TRP A 39 -15.70 6.22 -2.91
N SER A 40 -16.29 5.20 -2.27
CA SER A 40 -15.52 4.05 -1.76
C SER A 40 -14.77 3.33 -2.88
N ARG A 41 -15.43 2.99 -4.00
CA ARG A 41 -14.78 2.23 -5.07
C ARG A 41 -13.62 2.97 -5.74
N PRO A 42 -13.75 4.23 -6.18
CA PRO A 42 -12.63 4.94 -6.80
C PRO A 42 -11.46 5.13 -5.84
N MET A 43 -11.73 5.43 -4.58
CA MET A 43 -10.69 5.62 -3.56
C MET A 43 -9.93 4.32 -3.29
N SER A 44 -10.62 3.20 -3.02
CA SER A 44 -9.97 1.91 -2.79
C SER A 44 -9.15 1.47 -3.99
N ARG A 45 -9.67 1.62 -5.22
CA ARG A 45 -8.94 1.25 -6.45
C ARG A 45 -7.67 2.07 -6.63
N GLN A 46 -7.76 3.38 -6.45
CA GLN A 46 -6.60 4.26 -6.62
C GLN A 46 -5.55 4.00 -5.53
N HIS A 47 -5.99 3.73 -4.30
CA HIS A 47 -5.08 3.41 -3.21
C HIS A 47 -4.44 2.02 -3.36
N ALA A 48 -5.18 1.02 -3.85
CA ALA A 48 -4.64 -0.30 -4.18
C ALA A 48 -3.55 -0.20 -5.25
N ARG A 49 -3.74 0.67 -6.26
CA ARG A 49 -2.71 0.97 -7.27
C ARG A 49 -1.42 1.52 -6.65
N VAL A 50 -1.52 2.39 -5.63
CA VAL A 50 -0.34 2.89 -4.90
C VAL A 50 0.40 1.74 -4.23
N TRP A 51 -0.33 0.90 -3.49
CA TRP A 51 0.26 -0.26 -2.78
C TRP A 51 0.91 -1.26 -3.74
N ARG A 52 0.27 -1.57 -4.86
CA ARG A 52 0.86 -2.43 -5.90
C ARG A 52 2.20 -1.91 -6.40
N LEU A 53 2.31 -0.59 -6.64
CA LEU A 53 3.54 0.05 -7.10
C LEU A 53 4.63 0.11 -6.02
N ILE A 54 4.24 0.26 -4.75
CA ILE A 54 5.13 0.19 -3.60
C ILE A 54 5.73 -1.21 -3.48
N ILE A 55 4.89 -2.25 -3.50
CA ILE A 55 5.32 -3.65 -3.36
C ILE A 55 6.17 -4.08 -4.56
N SER A 56 5.81 -3.64 -5.77
CA SER A 56 6.62 -3.90 -6.98
C SER A 56 7.95 -3.13 -7.00
N GLY A 57 8.17 -2.19 -6.08
CA GLY A 57 9.39 -1.39 -5.99
C GLY A 57 9.48 -0.23 -6.98
N ASP A 58 8.38 0.12 -7.67
CA ASP A 58 8.36 1.23 -8.63
C ASP A 58 8.10 2.56 -7.92
N LYS A 59 9.13 3.05 -7.22
CA LYS A 59 9.05 4.22 -6.34
C LYS A 59 8.54 5.47 -7.06
N LYS A 60 8.98 5.69 -8.31
CA LYS A 60 8.60 6.87 -9.09
C LYS A 60 7.11 6.85 -9.41
N ARG A 61 6.60 5.74 -9.93
CA ARG A 61 5.18 5.62 -10.25
C ARG A 61 4.32 5.56 -8.99
N ALA A 62 4.83 5.00 -7.89
CA ALA A 62 4.16 5.03 -6.60
C ALA A 62 3.94 6.47 -6.11
N ALA A 63 4.96 7.33 -6.22
CA ALA A 63 4.84 8.75 -5.90
C ALA A 63 3.83 9.49 -6.80
N GLU A 64 3.84 9.21 -8.11
CA GLU A 64 2.83 9.72 -9.04
C GLU A 64 1.42 9.29 -8.64
N ALA A 65 1.20 7.99 -8.40
CA ALA A 65 -0.10 7.46 -8.00
C ALA A 65 -0.58 8.01 -6.64
N ARG A 66 0.33 8.29 -5.70
CA ARG A 66 -0.01 8.92 -4.42
C ARG A 66 -0.46 10.36 -4.60
N ARG A 67 0.16 11.12 -5.52
CA ARG A 67 -0.30 12.48 -5.85
C ARG A 67 -1.70 12.47 -6.45
N ASP A 68 -1.98 11.53 -7.35
CA ASP A 68 -3.31 11.33 -7.91
C ASP A 68 -4.33 11.01 -6.81
N LEU A 69 -3.98 10.10 -5.88
CA LEU A 69 -4.81 9.74 -4.72
C LEU A 69 -5.09 10.95 -3.82
N LEU A 70 -4.09 11.79 -3.55
CA LEU A 70 -4.27 13.05 -2.81
C LEU A 70 -5.14 14.06 -3.57
N GLY A 71 -5.11 14.04 -4.90
CA GLY A 71 -6.06 14.77 -5.75
C GLY A 71 -7.49 14.32 -5.51
N LEU A 72 -7.74 13.02 -5.59
CA LEU A 72 -9.06 12.43 -5.37
C LEU A 72 -9.54 12.59 -3.92
N ALA A 73 -8.67 12.44 -2.94
CA ALA A 73 -9.01 12.66 -1.52
C ALA A 73 -9.54 14.08 -1.28
N ARG A 74 -8.95 15.09 -1.94
CA ARG A 74 -9.41 16.48 -1.83
C ARG A 74 -10.83 16.68 -2.37
N THR A 75 -11.22 16.00 -3.45
CA THR A 75 -12.60 16.11 -3.97
C THR A 75 -13.62 15.57 -2.97
N CYS A 76 -13.19 14.62 -2.13
CA CYS A 76 -14.02 13.99 -1.10
C CYS A 76 -13.83 14.62 0.29
N ARG A 77 -13.12 15.76 0.38
CA ARG A 77 -12.76 16.44 1.65
C ARG A 77 -12.00 15.56 2.65
N MET A 78 -11.28 14.56 2.17
CA MET A 78 -10.43 13.71 2.98
C MET A 78 -9.02 14.31 3.12
N GLY A 79 -8.54 14.39 4.36
CA GLY A 79 -7.19 14.86 4.66
C GLY A 79 -6.10 13.82 4.35
N ALA A 80 -4.86 14.28 4.24
CA ALA A 80 -3.71 13.38 4.09
C ALA A 80 -3.54 12.46 5.31
N GLU A 81 -3.87 12.93 6.51
CA GLU A 81 -3.83 12.15 7.75
C GLU A 81 -4.75 10.92 7.71
N ALA A 82 -5.92 11.04 7.08
CA ALA A 82 -6.84 9.91 6.91
C ALA A 82 -6.25 8.86 5.96
N LEU A 83 -5.59 9.28 4.87
CA LEU A 83 -4.88 8.36 3.99
C LEU A 83 -3.72 7.67 4.71
N ASP A 84 -2.98 8.41 5.53
CA ASP A 84 -1.87 7.86 6.31
C ASP A 84 -2.34 6.87 7.38
N ALA A 85 -3.53 7.08 7.96
CA ALA A 85 -4.16 6.12 8.85
C ALA A 85 -4.57 4.84 8.11
N ILE A 86 -5.20 4.96 6.93
CA ILE A 86 -5.57 3.80 6.10
C ILE A 86 -4.34 3.00 5.67
N ASP A 87 -3.26 3.68 5.29
CA ASP A 87 -2.00 2.99 4.98
C ASP A 87 -1.46 2.17 6.16
N ARG A 88 -1.62 2.65 7.41
CA ARG A 88 -1.18 1.89 8.59
C ARG A 88 -2.01 0.63 8.75
N LEU A 89 -3.34 0.72 8.57
CA LEU A 89 -4.22 -0.45 8.58
C LEU A 89 -3.79 -1.50 7.55
N VAL A 90 -3.48 -1.08 6.32
CA VAL A 90 -3.00 -2.00 5.28
C VAL A 90 -1.65 -2.62 5.67
N LEU A 91 -0.73 -1.83 6.22
CA LEU A 91 0.59 -2.34 6.63
C LEU A 91 0.45 -3.36 7.76
N ASP A 92 -0.37 -3.08 8.77
CA ASP A 92 -0.61 -3.98 9.90
C ASP A 92 -1.23 -5.30 9.42
N GLU A 93 -2.23 -5.23 8.55
CA GLU A 93 -2.87 -6.42 7.96
C GLU A 93 -1.89 -7.27 7.14
N LEU A 94 -1.02 -6.63 6.34
CA LEU A 94 0.01 -7.34 5.57
C LEU A 94 1.04 -8.03 6.47
N VAL A 95 1.40 -7.42 7.61
CA VAL A 95 2.29 -8.03 8.60
C VAL A 95 1.64 -9.25 9.24
N ASP A 96 0.37 -9.15 9.61
CA ASP A 96 -0.38 -10.25 10.23
C ASP A 96 -0.58 -11.43 9.27
N VAL A 97 -0.95 -11.16 8.01
CA VAL A 97 -1.07 -12.19 6.98
C VAL A 97 0.28 -12.85 6.69
N MET A 98 1.36 -12.08 6.59
CA MET A 98 2.70 -12.62 6.41
C MET A 98 3.10 -13.53 7.58
N ALA A 99 2.90 -13.06 8.82
CA ALA A 99 3.20 -13.84 10.02
C ALA A 99 2.39 -15.14 10.04
N ALA A 100 1.11 -15.08 9.65
CA ALA A 100 0.25 -16.24 9.58
C ALA A 100 0.69 -17.25 8.51
N ARG A 101 1.10 -16.75 7.33
CA ARG A 101 1.47 -17.55 6.14
C ARG A 101 2.82 -18.26 6.30
N PHE A 102 3.81 -17.61 6.92
CA PHE A 102 5.18 -18.12 7.00
C PHE A 102 5.55 -18.69 8.37
N ARG A 103 4.55 -18.92 9.24
CA ARG A 103 4.70 -19.47 10.60
C ARG A 103 5.59 -20.72 10.68
N THR A 104 5.67 -21.53 9.62
CA THR A 104 6.43 -22.79 9.57
C THR A 104 7.74 -22.73 8.77
N SER A 105 8.09 -21.60 8.13
CA SER A 105 9.29 -21.46 7.29
C SER A 105 10.14 -20.25 7.70
N SER A 106 11.28 -20.52 8.34
CA SER A 106 12.17 -19.48 8.91
C SER A 106 12.97 -18.70 7.86
N SER A 107 13.26 -19.30 6.69
CA SER A 107 13.93 -18.63 5.58
C SER A 107 13.03 -17.63 4.87
N ASP A 108 11.76 -18.00 4.64
CA ASP A 108 10.80 -17.20 3.88
C ASP A 108 10.29 -16.02 4.71
N THR A 109 10.19 -16.21 6.04
CA THR A 109 9.86 -15.13 6.99
C THR A 109 10.87 -13.98 6.94
N ARG A 110 12.18 -14.28 6.90
CA ARG A 110 13.23 -13.24 6.84
C ARG A 110 13.24 -12.50 5.51
N LEU A 111 12.94 -13.20 4.41
CA LEU A 111 12.91 -12.61 3.08
C LEU A 111 11.68 -11.70 2.90
N CYS A 112 10.50 -12.18 3.26
CA CYS A 112 9.26 -11.40 3.22
C CYS A 112 9.33 -10.20 4.18
N GLY A 113 9.91 -10.39 5.37
CA GLY A 113 10.15 -9.30 6.32
C GLY A 113 11.01 -8.18 5.74
N ARG A 114 12.07 -8.50 4.98
CA ARG A 114 12.88 -7.48 4.29
C ARG A 114 12.08 -6.70 3.25
N LEU A 115 11.23 -7.38 2.49
CA LEU A 115 10.41 -6.73 1.47
C LEU A 115 9.31 -5.86 2.07
N LEU A 116 8.73 -6.23 3.22
CA LEU A 116 7.83 -5.34 3.97
C LEU A 116 8.57 -4.12 4.55
N ILE A 117 9.80 -4.29 5.01
CA ILE A 117 10.63 -3.15 5.45
C ILE A 117 10.91 -2.22 4.26
N GLU A 118 11.25 -2.76 3.08
CA GLU A 118 11.42 -1.95 1.88
C GLU A 118 10.12 -1.26 1.43
N ALA A 119 8.98 -1.94 1.51
CA ALA A 119 7.67 -1.39 1.19
C ALA A 119 7.31 -0.24 2.15
N SER A 120 7.52 -0.43 3.46
CA SER A 120 7.27 0.61 4.47
C SER A 120 8.21 1.81 4.29
N ALA A 121 9.49 1.59 3.99
CA ALA A 121 10.42 2.67 3.65
C ALA A 121 9.96 3.43 2.40
N THR A 122 9.57 2.72 1.34
CA THR A 122 9.07 3.31 0.09
C THR A 122 7.78 4.10 0.32
N LEU A 123 6.90 3.62 1.20
CA LEU A 123 5.68 4.33 1.60
C LEU A 123 6.01 5.66 2.29
N VAL A 124 6.97 5.66 3.23
CA VAL A 124 7.43 6.89 3.91
C VAL A 124 8.07 7.85 2.92
N GLU A 125 8.97 7.38 2.05
CA GLU A 125 9.59 8.19 1.00
C GLU A 125 8.54 8.83 0.09
N THR A 126 7.54 8.05 -0.32
CA THR A 126 6.43 8.49 -1.18
C THR A 126 5.62 9.61 -0.50
N ARG A 127 5.32 9.48 0.79
CA ARG A 127 4.64 10.53 1.57
C ARG A 127 5.47 11.80 1.66
N MET A 128 6.76 11.66 1.99
CA MET A 128 7.67 12.81 2.15
C MET A 128 7.87 13.57 0.84
N ALA A 129 8.02 12.86 -0.29
CA ALA A 129 8.10 13.47 -1.61
C ALA A 129 6.86 14.31 -1.93
N CYS A 130 5.66 13.80 -1.60
CA CYS A 130 4.41 14.51 -1.80
C CYS A 130 4.25 15.71 -0.84
N ALA A 131 4.74 15.60 0.40
CA ALA A 131 4.67 16.68 1.39
C ALA A 131 5.62 17.84 1.03
N ALA A 132 6.85 17.54 0.63
CA ALA A 132 7.86 18.55 0.26
C ALA A 132 7.41 19.41 -0.94
N GLN A 133 6.71 18.81 -1.91
CA GLN A 133 6.15 19.53 -3.06
C GLN A 133 4.95 20.43 -2.74
N ARG A 134 4.35 20.35 -1.53
CA ARG A 134 3.29 21.28 -1.10
C ARG A 134 3.84 22.53 -0.41
N ALA A 135 5.11 22.52 -0.01
CA ALA A 135 5.77 23.62 0.69
C ALA A 135 6.61 24.53 -0.24
N ALA A 136 6.74 24.15 -1.52
CA ALA A 136 7.40 24.92 -2.58
C ALA A 136 6.35 25.61 -3.46
#